data_AF-A0A3A8ZGL9-F1
#
_entry.id   AF-A0A3A8ZGL9-F1
#
_cell.length_a   1.000
_cell.length_b   1.000
_cell.length_c   1.000
_cell.angle_alpha   90.00
_cell.angle_beta   90.00
_cell.angle_gamma   90.00
#
_symmetry.space_group_name_H-M   'P 1'
#
loop_
_entity.id
_entity.type
_entity.pdbx_description
1 polymer ?
#
loop_
_entity_poly.entity_id
_entity_poly.type
_entity_poly.pdbx_seq_one_letter_code
_entity_poly.pdbx_strand_id
1 'polypeptide(L)'
;MFIIEKDFYGQGEAVYPIERINLATGKSFEDGEHILYVNGEYRGDSAIGKLMHDFNCTKADDMNFELMADRTRYLKENPKGVSEMCKIMEDMRSESLKEVALRMLSAGKYALEEIANISGLSLDEVKKLKAEQTA
;
A
#
# COMPACT_ATOMS: atom_id res chain seq x y z
N MET A 1 -3.48 16.06 5.77
CA MET A 1 -3.14 16.03 4.33
C MET A 1 -3.10 14.59 3.88
N PHE A 2 -3.72 14.27 2.75
CA PHE A 2 -3.82 12.94 2.16
C PHE A 2 -3.32 13.00 0.72
N ILE A 3 -2.45 12.06 0.32
CA ILE A 3 -2.01 11.90 -1.06
C ILE A 3 -2.75 10.68 -1.62
N ILE A 4 -3.41 10.84 -2.76
CA ILE A 4 -4.19 9.79 -3.40
C ILE A 4 -3.61 9.48 -4.77
N GLU A 5 -3.65 8.22 -5.21
CA GLU A 5 -3.05 7.80 -6.49
C GLU A 5 -3.77 8.40 -7.71
N LYS A 6 -5.10 8.54 -7.61
CA LYS A 6 -5.99 8.99 -8.69
C LYS A 6 -6.66 10.31 -8.35
N ASP A 7 -7.13 11.02 -9.38
CA ASP A 7 -7.95 12.20 -9.16
C ASP A 7 -9.34 11.81 -8.63
N PHE A 8 -9.52 11.89 -7.31
CA PHE A 8 -10.78 11.50 -6.65
C PHE A 8 -11.98 12.35 -7.09
N TYR A 9 -11.78 13.63 -7.42
CA TYR A 9 -12.86 14.55 -7.82
C TYR A 9 -12.97 14.72 -9.34
N GLY A 10 -11.98 14.26 -10.10
CA GLY A 10 -11.96 14.31 -11.56
C GLY A 10 -11.96 15.72 -12.15
N GLN A 11 -11.48 16.72 -11.40
CA GLN A 11 -11.43 18.12 -11.82
C GLN A 11 -10.06 18.54 -12.36
N GLY A 12 -9.05 17.66 -12.31
CA GLY A 12 -7.70 17.93 -12.80
C GLY A 12 -6.89 18.88 -11.91
N GLU A 13 -7.37 19.22 -10.71
CA GLU A 13 -6.64 20.08 -9.78
C GLU A 13 -5.54 19.30 -9.06
N ALA A 14 -4.47 20.01 -8.69
CA ALA A 14 -3.34 19.41 -7.97
C ALA A 14 -3.65 19.15 -6.49
N VAL A 15 -4.43 20.05 -5.86
CA VAL A 15 -4.81 19.98 -4.45
C VAL A 15 -6.26 20.39 -4.29
N TYR A 16 -7.01 19.61 -3.53
CA TYR A 16 -8.38 19.88 -3.12
C TYR A 16 -8.41 20.21 -1.63
N PRO A 17 -8.60 21.49 -1.26
CA PRO A 17 -8.88 21.87 0.12
C PRO A 17 -10.32 21.55 0.47
N ILE A 18 -10.52 20.86 1.60
CA ILE A 18 -11.80 20.40 2.11
C ILE A 18 -11.96 20.92 3.55
N GLU A 19 -13.11 21.53 3.79
CA GLU A 19 -13.51 22.04 5.10
C GLU A 19 -14.65 21.22 5.69
N ARG A 20 -14.69 21.12 7.02
CA ARG A 20 -15.81 20.51 7.73
C ARG A 20 -16.95 21.52 7.88
N ILE A 21 -18.17 21.09 7.56
CA ILE A 21 -19.38 21.91 7.67
C ILE A 21 -20.32 21.26 8.68
N ASN A 22 -20.86 22.06 9.58
CA ASN A 22 -21.98 21.65 10.42
C ASN A 22 -23.25 21.59 9.56
N LEU A 23 -23.76 20.39 9.32
CA LEU A 23 -24.92 20.18 8.44
C LEU A 23 -26.23 20.78 8.99
N ALA A 24 -26.36 20.95 10.31
CA ALA A 24 -27.55 21.55 10.90
C ALA A 24 -27.58 23.07 10.74
N THR A 25 -26.42 23.73 10.78
CA THR A 25 -26.31 25.20 10.68
C THR A 25 -25.87 25.68 9.30
N GLY A 26 -25.36 24.77 8.46
CA GLY A 26 -24.74 25.09 7.15
C GLY A 26 -23.43 25.88 7.25
N LYS A 27 -22.89 26.06 8.46
CA LYS A 27 -21.68 26.86 8.71
C LYS A 27 -20.44 25.98 8.79
N SER A 28 -19.29 26.55 8.47
CA SER A 28 -18.00 25.91 8.75
C SER A 28 -17.91 25.55 10.23
N PHE A 29 -17.26 24.43 10.52
CA PHE A 29 -17.02 23.98 11.89
C PHE A 29 -15.94 24.82 12.60
N GLU A 30 -15.06 25.48 11.84
CA GLU A 30 -14.05 26.43 12.32
C GLU A 30 -13.15 25.88 13.46
N ASP A 31 -12.80 24.59 13.40
CA ASP A 31 -11.91 23.92 14.37
C ASP A 31 -10.42 24.15 14.09
N GLY A 32 -10.09 24.83 12.98
CA GLY A 32 -8.72 25.03 12.51
C GLY A 32 -8.10 23.79 11.85
N GLU A 33 -8.86 22.71 11.68
CA GLU A 33 -8.40 21.53 10.95
C GLU A 33 -8.75 21.65 9.46
N HIS A 34 -7.71 21.83 8.64
CA HIS A 34 -7.84 21.89 7.19
C HIS A 34 -7.45 20.55 6.55
N ILE A 35 -8.34 20.00 5.71
CA ILE A 35 -8.09 18.72 5.04
C ILE A 35 -7.65 19.00 3.61
N LEU A 36 -6.43 18.59 3.26
CA LEU A 36 -5.93 18.68 1.89
C LEU A 36 -5.87 17.30 1.26
N TYR A 37 -6.54 17.12 0.13
CA TYR A 37 -6.39 15.97 -0.76
C TYR A 37 -5.48 16.35 -1.92
N VAL A 38 -4.34 15.67 -2.03
CA VAL A 38 -3.35 15.90 -3.08
C VAL A 38 -3.54 14.85 -4.17
N ASN A 39 -3.78 15.31 -5.38
CA ASN A 39 -4.03 14.48 -6.55
C ASN A 39 -2.71 13.90 -7.11
N GLY A 40 -2.46 12.61 -6.88
CA GLY A 40 -1.31 11.88 -7.40
C GLY A 40 -1.32 11.64 -8.90
N GLU A 41 -2.46 11.78 -9.57
CA GLU A 41 -2.57 11.68 -11.03
C GLU A 41 -2.23 12.99 -11.74
N TYR A 42 -2.10 14.10 -11.00
CA TYR A 42 -1.76 15.39 -11.56
C TYR A 42 -0.38 15.38 -12.24
N ARG A 43 -0.29 15.99 -13.43
CA ARG A 43 0.92 16.01 -14.28
C ARG A 43 1.31 17.40 -14.79
N GLY A 44 0.86 18.48 -14.15
CA GLY A 44 1.23 19.84 -14.58
C GLY A 44 2.69 20.21 -14.27
N ASP A 45 3.21 21.25 -14.93
CA ASP A 45 4.64 21.65 -14.86
C ASP A 45 5.11 22.25 -13.51
N SER A 46 4.19 22.45 -12.59
CA SER A 46 4.45 22.93 -11.22
C SER A 46 5.32 21.97 -10.40
N ALA A 47 5.91 22.46 -9.30
CA ALA A 47 6.68 21.63 -8.37
C ALA A 47 5.87 20.43 -7.83
N ILE A 48 4.57 20.62 -7.57
CA ILE A 48 3.71 19.52 -7.11
C ILE A 48 3.47 18.49 -8.21
N GLY A 49 3.31 18.91 -9.47
CA GLY A 49 3.16 17.96 -10.58
C GLY A 49 4.44 17.18 -10.87
N LYS A 50 5.62 17.81 -10.75
CA LYS A 50 6.90 17.09 -10.77
C LYS A 50 7.02 16.08 -9.62
N LEU A 51 6.52 16.44 -8.44
CA LEU A 51 6.54 15.55 -7.27
C LEU A 51 5.60 14.36 -7.50
N MET A 52 4.38 14.60 -7.99
CA MET A 52 3.40 13.55 -8.29
C MET A 52 3.84 12.67 -9.45
N HIS A 53 4.58 13.21 -10.42
CA HIS A 53 5.28 12.42 -11.43
C HIS A 53 6.25 11.44 -10.77
N ASP A 54 7.14 11.93 -9.91
CA ASP A 54 8.17 11.11 -9.28
C ASP A 54 7.59 10.02 -8.36
N PHE A 55 6.50 10.32 -7.62
CA PHE A 55 5.78 9.31 -6.82
C PHE A 55 5.27 8.14 -7.66
N ASN A 56 4.92 8.37 -8.93
CA ASN A 56 4.47 7.33 -9.86
C ASN A 56 5.59 6.77 -10.75
N CYS A 57 6.78 7.37 -10.72
CA CYS A 57 7.86 6.98 -11.59
C CYS A 57 8.56 5.74 -11.06
N THR A 58 8.80 4.76 -11.92
CA THR A 58 9.48 3.53 -11.54
C THR A 58 10.98 3.58 -11.71
N LYS A 59 11.50 4.49 -12.54
CA LYS A 59 12.92 4.57 -12.88
C LYS A 59 13.53 5.80 -12.23
N ALA A 60 14.66 5.61 -11.54
CA ALA A 60 15.32 6.70 -10.84
C ALA A 60 15.78 7.82 -11.79
N ASP A 61 16.25 7.47 -12.99
CA ASP A 61 16.80 8.43 -13.96
C ASP A 61 15.74 9.32 -14.62
N ASP A 62 14.47 8.92 -14.53
CA ASP A 62 13.34 9.70 -15.06
C ASP A 62 12.73 10.62 -13.99
N MET A 63 13.24 10.63 -12.75
CA MET A 63 12.72 11.45 -11.64
C MET A 63 13.28 12.89 -11.67
N ASN A 64 12.46 13.85 -11.25
CA ASN A 64 12.80 15.27 -11.18
C ASN A 64 13.57 15.64 -9.90
N PHE A 65 13.30 14.96 -8.78
CA PHE A 65 13.89 15.25 -7.48
C PHE A 65 14.97 14.22 -7.13
N GLU A 66 16.21 14.69 -6.96
CA GLU A 66 17.37 13.84 -6.63
C GLU A 66 17.12 12.96 -5.40
N LEU A 67 16.47 13.48 -4.36
CA LEU A 67 16.14 12.73 -3.16
C LEU A 67 15.28 11.49 -3.46
N MET A 68 14.29 11.62 -4.35
CA MET A 68 13.43 10.50 -4.76
C MET A 68 14.20 9.53 -5.66
N ALA A 69 14.99 10.08 -6.59
CA ALA A 69 15.82 9.31 -7.51
C ALA A 69 16.80 8.41 -6.74
N ASP A 70 17.53 8.96 -5.79
CA ASP A 70 18.54 8.24 -5.00
C ASP A 70 17.92 7.14 -4.14
N ARG A 71 16.77 7.42 -3.51
CA ARG A 71 16.07 6.41 -2.72
C ARG A 71 15.56 5.28 -3.61
N THR A 72 15.01 5.60 -4.78
CA THR A 72 14.53 4.62 -5.75
C THR A 72 15.66 3.76 -6.28
N ARG A 73 16.80 4.38 -6.63
CA ARG A 73 18.01 3.69 -7.07
C ARG A 73 18.54 2.74 -6.00
N TYR A 74 18.57 3.19 -4.74
CA TYR A 74 18.95 2.33 -3.64
C TYR A 74 18.04 1.09 -3.53
N LEU A 75 16.71 1.28 -3.56
CA LEU A 75 15.77 0.17 -3.39
C LEU A 75 15.73 -0.79 -4.58
N LYS A 76 16.01 -0.33 -5.80
CA LYS A 76 15.86 -1.12 -7.04
C LYS A 76 17.15 -1.62 -7.66
N GLU A 77 18.28 -0.97 -7.42
CA GLU A 77 19.55 -1.26 -8.09
C GLU A 77 20.67 -1.61 -7.12
N ASN A 78 20.64 -1.11 -5.89
CA ASN A 78 21.65 -1.47 -4.90
C ASN A 78 21.41 -2.90 -4.38
N PRO A 79 22.43 -3.78 -4.35
CA PRO A 79 22.26 -5.16 -3.89
C PRO A 79 21.65 -5.30 -2.49
N LYS A 80 21.95 -4.38 -1.56
CA LYS A 80 21.36 -4.39 -0.21
C LYS A 80 19.89 -4.01 -0.25
N GLY A 81 19.54 -2.93 -0.97
CA GLY A 81 18.15 -2.48 -1.09
C GLY A 81 17.28 -3.49 -1.84
N VAL A 82 17.81 -4.11 -2.90
CA VAL A 82 17.13 -5.19 -3.63
C VAL A 82 16.88 -6.39 -2.72
N SER A 83 17.87 -6.79 -1.92
CA SER A 83 17.69 -7.90 -0.97
C SER A 83 16.60 -7.61 0.07
N GLU A 84 16.51 -6.37 0.55
CA GLU A 84 15.45 -5.93 1.46
C GLU A 84 14.07 -6.01 0.79
N MET A 85 13.94 -5.51 -0.43
CA MET A 85 12.70 -5.60 -1.21
C MET A 85 12.29 -7.05 -1.51
N CYS A 86 13.25 -7.92 -1.85
CA CYS A 86 12.99 -9.35 -2.07
C CYS A 86 12.44 -10.03 -0.83
N LYS A 87 13.02 -9.75 0.36
CA LYS A 87 12.52 -10.31 1.62
C LYS A 87 11.09 -9.88 1.90
N ILE A 88 10.77 -8.60 1.72
CA ILE A 88 9.40 -8.10 1.91
C ILE A 88 8.42 -8.82 0.95
N MET A 89 8.82 -9.06 -0.30
CA MET A 89 8.00 -9.83 -1.25
C MET A 89 7.81 -11.29 -0.84
N GLU A 90 8.86 -11.93 -0.33
CA GLU A 90 8.80 -13.30 0.19
C GLU A 90 7.91 -13.39 1.44
N ASP A 91 7.99 -12.41 2.34
CA ASP A 91 7.17 -12.32 3.54
C ASP A 91 5.70 -12.12 3.18
N MET A 92 5.37 -11.18 2.28
CA MET A 92 4.00 -10.98 1.78
C MET A 92 3.44 -12.26 1.15
N ARG A 93 4.27 -12.98 0.38
CA ARG A 93 3.88 -14.28 -0.20
C ARG A 93 3.59 -15.28 0.92
N SER A 94 4.49 -15.42 1.89
CA SER A 94 4.33 -16.33 3.04
C SER A 94 3.04 -16.04 3.82
N GLU A 95 2.78 -14.77 4.11
CA GLU A 95 1.57 -14.33 4.80
C GLU A 95 0.31 -14.67 4.00
N SER A 96 0.30 -14.45 2.69
CA SER A 96 -0.85 -14.79 1.84
C SER A 96 -1.17 -16.30 1.85
N LEU A 97 -0.15 -17.17 1.84
CA LEU A 97 -0.34 -18.62 1.89
C LEU A 97 -0.90 -19.05 3.26
N LYS A 98 -0.39 -18.43 4.35
CA LYS A 98 -0.91 -18.64 5.70
C LYS A 98 -2.36 -18.20 5.82
N GLU A 99 -2.74 -17.07 5.26
CA GLU A 99 -4.12 -16.58 5.29
C GLU A 99 -5.08 -17.57 4.59
N VAL A 100 -4.69 -18.09 3.43
CA VAL A 100 -5.45 -19.14 2.72
C VAL A 100 -5.61 -20.39 3.58
N ALA A 101 -4.53 -20.88 4.20
CA ALA A 101 -4.58 -22.04 5.07
C ALA A 101 -5.46 -21.81 6.31
N LEU A 102 -5.38 -20.64 6.94
CA LEU A 102 -6.21 -20.27 8.10
C LEU A 102 -7.70 -20.26 7.74
N ARG A 103 -8.08 -19.69 6.58
CA ARG A 103 -9.46 -19.72 6.08
C ARG A 103 -9.97 -21.15 5.87
N MET A 104 -9.13 -22.05 5.37
CA MET A 104 -9.49 -23.46 5.19
C MET A 104 -9.61 -24.22 6.51
N LEU A 105 -8.71 -23.97 7.46
CA LEU A 105 -8.77 -24.54 8.81
C LEU A 105 -10.05 -24.11 9.51
N SER A 106 -10.40 -22.83 9.45
CA SER A 106 -11.64 -22.31 10.04
C SER A 106 -12.90 -22.85 9.35
N ALA A 107 -12.83 -23.19 8.05
CA ALA A 107 -13.95 -23.84 7.36
C ALA A 107 -14.19 -25.28 7.83
N GLY A 108 -13.16 -25.97 8.34
CA GLY A 108 -13.26 -27.33 8.89
C GLY A 108 -13.64 -28.42 7.89
N LYS A 109 -13.57 -28.14 6.58
CA LYS A 109 -14.01 -29.04 5.50
C LYS A 109 -12.91 -29.91 4.89
N TYR A 110 -11.66 -29.55 5.12
CA TYR A 110 -10.49 -30.14 4.45
C TYR A 110 -9.59 -30.87 5.45
N ALA A 111 -9.00 -31.99 5.03
CA ALA A 111 -7.94 -32.63 5.78
C ALA A 111 -6.66 -31.76 5.78
N LEU A 112 -5.77 -31.95 6.75
CA LEU A 112 -4.56 -31.11 6.89
C LEU A 112 -3.64 -31.25 5.67
N GLU A 113 -3.58 -32.45 5.10
CA GLU A 113 -2.83 -32.78 3.90
C GLU A 113 -3.39 -32.05 2.66
N GLU A 114 -4.71 -31.93 2.57
CA GLU A 114 -5.38 -31.19 1.50
C GLU A 114 -5.13 -29.68 1.64
N ILE A 115 -5.19 -29.14 2.87
CA ILE A 115 -4.89 -27.73 3.14
C ILE A 115 -3.44 -27.41 2.76
N ALA A 116 -2.48 -28.26 3.12
CA ALA A 116 -1.08 -28.09 2.75
C ALA A 116 -0.91 -28.04 1.22
N ASN A 117 -1.54 -28.99 0.51
CA ASN A 117 -1.46 -29.05 -0.95
C ASN A 117 -2.10 -27.82 -1.64
N ILE A 118 -3.27 -27.36 -1.17
CA ILE A 118 -3.98 -26.23 -1.80
C ILE A 118 -3.31 -24.88 -1.44
N SER A 119 -2.89 -24.70 -0.19
CA SER A 119 -2.24 -23.46 0.25
C SER A 119 -0.77 -23.36 -0.17
N GLY A 120 -0.15 -24.46 -0.60
CA GLY A 120 1.28 -24.49 -0.95
C GLY A 120 2.22 -24.42 0.26
N LEU A 121 1.70 -24.59 1.48
CA LEU A 121 2.48 -24.72 2.72
C LEU A 121 2.85 -26.19 2.98
N SER A 122 3.88 -26.39 3.79
CA SER A 122 4.20 -27.72 4.31
C SER A 122 3.15 -28.19 5.32
N LEU A 123 3.02 -29.52 5.49
CA LEU A 123 2.09 -30.10 6.46
C LEU A 123 2.41 -29.66 7.90
N ASP A 124 3.68 -29.45 8.22
CA ASP A 124 4.12 -29.03 9.55
C ASP A 124 3.75 -27.57 9.82
N GLU A 125 3.82 -26.68 8.83
CA GLU A 125 3.35 -25.30 8.93
C GLU A 125 1.83 -25.25 9.15
N VAL A 126 1.05 -26.07 8.43
CA VAL A 126 -0.41 -26.14 8.62
C VAL A 126 -0.75 -26.65 10.02
N LYS A 127 -0.03 -27.65 10.54
CA LYS A 127 -0.21 -28.13 11.92
C LYS A 127 0.10 -27.05 12.95
N LYS A 128 1.17 -26.27 12.74
CA LYS A 128 1.53 -25.15 13.61
C LYS A 128 0.45 -24.07 13.62
N LEU A 129 -0.05 -23.66 12.44
CA LEU A 129 -1.14 -22.69 12.31
C LEU A 129 -2.42 -23.17 13.01
N LYS A 130 -2.74 -24.47 12.91
CA LYS A 130 -3.88 -25.06 13.64
C LYS A 130 -3.70 -24.98 15.15
N ALA A 131 -2.50 -25.29 15.65
CA ALA A 131 -2.21 -25.22 17.08
C ALA A 131 -2.34 -23.80 17.63
N GLU A 132 -1.84 -22.80 16.89
CA GLU A 132 -1.95 -21.37 17.21
C GLU A 132 -3.41 -20.85 17.21
N GLN A 133 -4.31 -21.45 16.42
CA GLN A 133 -5.74 -21.11 16.43
C GLN A 133 -6.52 -21.68 17.63
N THR A 134 -6.05 -22.79 18.20
CA THR A 134 -6.69 -23.47 19.35
C THR A 134 -6.12 -23.03 20.71
N ALA A 135 -5.06 -22.22 20.72
CA ALA A 135 -4.49 -21.62 21.91
C ALA A 135 -5.22 -20.31 22.29
#